data_AF-A0A0F8B7M2-F1
#
_entry.id   AF-A0A0F8B7M2-F1
#
_cell.length_a   1.000
_cell.length_b   1.000
_cell.length_c   1.000
_cell.angle_alpha   90.00
_cell.angle_beta   90.00
_cell.angle_gamma   90.00
#
_symmetry.space_group_name_H-M   'P 1'
#
loop_
_entity.id
_entity.type
_entity.pdbx_description
1 polymer ?
#
loop_
_entity_poly.entity_id
_entity_poly.type
_entity_poly.pdbx_seq_one_letter_code
_entity_poly.pdbx_strand_id
1 'polypeptide(L)'
;MANLNTAFQGLTDAVAGLSSKSERTFTRDKFIRQFSKEIIADSQLSQSDMEALLVFASRDNSLLSYDGQTVRIRSSEDNLPSIGEEDSSIASLKSLIEDLQDQVELMNKRVEDLGLQAKEAVVKKNRVAALAALKSKKLTESALETRYATLHQLETVMVKLEKAADNVQMVKNMEAATTALQTLNEKIGGAGRVDEVVQGLRETMADVDEVGAVLASAGPESSVVDEGELDEELAAMEASENAKVAKEEERATASAKEKVRQDLEQARQAVELGKLLDTVSVPSGVPAPLSMDPADALARMSLEEKEAEAA
;
A
#
# COMPACT_ATOMS: atom_id res chain seq x y z
N MET A 1 6.87 -34.55 19.87
CA MET A 1 5.51 -34.32 20.39
C MET A 1 5.34 -32.95 21.03
N ALA A 2 6.20 -32.52 21.98
CA ALA A 2 6.08 -31.19 22.61
C ALA A 2 6.09 -30.01 21.60
N ASN A 3 7.04 -30.01 20.65
CA ASN A 3 7.14 -28.94 19.64
C ASN A 3 5.95 -28.89 18.66
N LEU A 4 5.34 -30.06 18.36
CA LEU A 4 4.19 -30.14 17.45
C LEU A 4 2.92 -29.62 18.14
N ASN A 5 2.75 -29.90 19.43
CA ASN A 5 1.64 -29.36 20.22
C ASN A 5 1.77 -27.85 20.45
N THR A 6 2.98 -27.34 20.65
CA THR A 6 3.23 -25.88 20.73
C THR A 6 2.93 -25.20 19.40
N ALA A 7 3.38 -25.78 18.27
CA ALA A 7 3.02 -25.29 16.94
C ALA A 7 1.51 -25.37 16.67
N PHE A 8 0.85 -26.43 17.13
CA PHE A 8 -0.61 -26.55 17.00
C PHE A 8 -1.36 -25.50 17.83
N GLN A 9 -0.88 -25.19 19.05
CA GLN A 9 -1.44 -24.11 19.87
C GLN A 9 -1.24 -22.74 19.22
N GLY A 10 -0.02 -22.44 18.74
CA GLY A 10 0.25 -21.20 18.01
C GLY A 10 -0.61 -21.07 16.75
N LEU A 11 -0.83 -22.17 16.02
CA LEU A 11 -1.75 -22.18 14.91
C LEU A 11 -3.19 -21.89 15.35
N THR A 12 -3.66 -22.55 16.42
CA THR A 12 -5.02 -22.38 16.95
C THR A 12 -5.28 -20.93 17.35
N ASP A 13 -4.32 -20.29 18.01
CA ASP A 13 -4.40 -18.88 18.39
C ASP A 13 -4.42 -17.97 17.16
N ALA A 14 -3.62 -18.27 16.13
CA ALA A 14 -3.56 -17.49 14.90
C ALA A 14 -4.85 -17.58 14.06
N VAL A 15 -5.53 -18.73 14.06
CA VAL A 15 -6.78 -18.93 13.32
C VAL A 15 -8.05 -18.59 14.09
N ALA A 16 -7.97 -18.32 15.40
CA ALA A 16 -9.11 -18.02 16.26
C ALA A 16 -9.90 -16.75 15.86
N GLY A 17 -9.28 -15.83 15.13
CA GLY A 17 -9.92 -14.58 14.68
C GLY A 17 -10.75 -14.70 13.39
N LEU A 18 -10.73 -15.85 12.70
CA LEU A 18 -11.32 -15.99 11.36
C LEU A 18 -12.80 -16.37 11.45
N SER A 19 -13.67 -15.49 10.94
CA SER A 19 -15.12 -15.55 11.15
C SER A 19 -15.91 -15.96 9.91
N SER A 20 -15.46 -15.58 8.72
CA SER A 20 -16.11 -15.91 7.43
C SER A 20 -15.62 -17.24 6.86
N LYS A 21 -16.44 -17.90 6.02
CA LYS A 21 -16.04 -19.11 5.27
C LYS A 21 -14.83 -18.85 4.37
N SER A 22 -14.77 -17.69 3.71
CA SER A 22 -13.63 -17.29 2.88
C SER A 22 -12.39 -16.90 3.69
N GLU A 23 -12.57 -16.33 4.88
CA GLU A 23 -11.49 -16.08 5.83
C GLU A 23 -10.86 -17.40 6.31
N ARG A 24 -11.67 -18.46 6.46
CA ARG A 24 -11.21 -19.78 6.94
C ARG A 24 -10.62 -20.69 5.87
N THR A 25 -10.69 -20.30 4.60
CA THR A 25 -10.26 -21.14 3.47
C THR A 25 -9.04 -20.53 2.77
N PHE A 26 -8.02 -21.37 2.56
CA PHE A 26 -6.72 -20.96 2.03
C PHE A 26 -6.18 -21.99 1.06
N THR A 27 -5.38 -21.55 0.09
CA THR A 27 -4.48 -22.47 -0.62
C THR A 27 -3.32 -22.85 0.30
N ARG A 28 -2.75 -24.03 0.09
CA ARG A 28 -1.59 -24.54 0.83
C ARG A 28 -0.47 -23.51 0.87
N ASP A 29 -0.08 -22.98 -0.29
CA ASP A 29 1.07 -22.08 -0.37
C ASP A 29 0.83 -20.76 0.37
N LYS A 30 -0.39 -20.22 0.31
CA LYS A 30 -0.76 -19.01 1.06
C LYS A 30 -0.82 -19.26 2.56
N PHE A 31 -1.41 -20.37 2.99
CA PHE A 31 -1.45 -20.74 4.39
C PHE A 31 -0.04 -20.85 4.99
N ILE A 32 0.87 -21.51 4.28
CA ILE A 32 2.28 -21.61 4.69
C ILE A 32 2.92 -20.22 4.77
N ARG A 33 2.75 -19.37 3.76
CA ARG A 33 3.34 -18.01 3.75
C ARG A 33 2.82 -17.14 4.89
N GLN A 34 1.52 -17.20 5.17
CA GLN A 34 0.88 -16.39 6.20
C GLN A 34 1.27 -16.84 7.60
N PHE A 35 1.11 -18.12 7.91
CA PHE A 35 1.25 -18.62 9.28
C PHE A 35 2.65 -19.12 9.63
N SER A 36 3.57 -19.29 8.66
CA SER A 36 4.95 -19.75 8.93
C SER A 36 5.73 -18.90 9.93
N LYS A 37 5.38 -17.61 10.07
CA LYS A 37 6.02 -16.68 11.00
C LYS A 37 5.28 -16.54 12.34
N GLU A 38 4.00 -16.89 12.38
CA GLU A 38 3.13 -16.71 13.56
C GLU A 38 3.08 -17.95 14.46
N ILE A 39 3.35 -19.14 13.90
CA ILE A 39 3.15 -20.41 14.61
C ILE A 39 4.24 -20.69 15.67
N ILE A 40 5.49 -20.28 15.46
CA ILE A 40 6.58 -20.43 16.44
C ILE A 40 7.40 -19.14 16.50
N ALA A 41 7.44 -18.50 17.67
CA ALA A 41 8.37 -17.41 17.93
C ALA A 41 9.82 -17.92 17.76
N ASP A 42 10.60 -17.25 16.91
CA ASP A 42 12.03 -17.48 16.64
C ASP A 42 12.42 -18.67 15.74
N SER A 43 11.49 -19.35 15.05
CA SER A 43 11.87 -20.38 14.05
C SER A 43 10.86 -20.50 12.91
N GLN A 44 11.34 -20.51 11.66
CA GLN A 44 10.52 -20.88 10.51
C GLN A 44 10.42 -22.40 10.42
N LEU A 45 9.19 -22.91 10.39
CA LEU A 45 8.93 -24.32 10.09
C LEU A 45 9.31 -24.62 8.64
N SER A 46 9.97 -25.76 8.39
CA SER A 46 10.24 -26.19 7.02
C SER A 46 8.92 -26.54 6.31
N GLN A 47 8.92 -26.56 4.98
CA GLN A 47 7.73 -26.92 4.19
C GLN A 47 7.19 -28.32 4.56
N SER A 48 8.10 -29.26 4.82
CA SER A 48 7.75 -30.62 5.25
C SER A 48 7.20 -30.66 6.68
N ASP A 49 7.73 -29.84 7.60
CA ASP A 49 7.21 -29.75 8.97
C ASP A 49 5.82 -29.13 9.01
N MET A 50 5.58 -28.12 8.16
CA MET A 50 4.27 -27.49 8.03
C MET A 50 3.24 -28.46 7.43
N GLU A 51 3.65 -29.28 6.47
CA GLU A 51 2.80 -30.33 5.91
C GLU A 51 2.45 -31.40 6.95
N ALA A 52 3.43 -31.81 7.76
CA ALA A 52 3.19 -32.71 8.90
C ALA A 52 2.24 -32.09 9.93
N LEU A 53 2.35 -30.78 10.20
CA LEU A 53 1.44 -30.05 11.09
C LEU A 53 0.02 -29.99 10.52
N LEU A 54 -0.16 -29.72 9.23
CA LEU A 54 -1.46 -29.71 8.56
C LEU A 54 -2.13 -31.09 8.61
N VAL A 55 -1.38 -32.17 8.33
CA VAL A 55 -1.87 -33.55 8.42
C VAL A 55 -2.20 -33.93 9.86
N PHE A 56 -1.39 -33.51 10.84
CA PHE A 56 -1.67 -33.73 12.26
C PHE A 56 -2.93 -32.98 12.72
N ALA A 57 -3.07 -31.71 12.34
CA ALA A 57 -4.21 -30.87 12.69
C ALA A 57 -5.52 -31.38 12.06
N SER A 58 -5.47 -31.95 10.85
CA SER A 58 -6.63 -32.53 10.19
C SER A 58 -7.04 -33.88 10.75
N ARG A 59 -6.06 -34.77 11.00
CA ARG A 59 -6.31 -36.16 11.43
C ARG A 59 -6.57 -36.29 12.93
N ASP A 60 -5.75 -35.65 13.76
CA ASP A 60 -5.67 -35.95 15.18
C ASP A 60 -6.46 -34.95 16.05
N ASN A 61 -6.60 -33.70 15.61
CA ASN A 61 -7.35 -32.66 16.34
C ASN A 61 -8.62 -32.18 15.65
N SER A 62 -8.83 -32.53 14.37
CA SER A 62 -10.00 -32.14 13.57
C SER A 62 -10.28 -30.62 13.52
N LEU A 63 -9.24 -29.81 13.75
CA LEU A 63 -9.30 -28.34 13.74
C LEU A 63 -9.49 -27.81 12.32
N LEU A 64 -8.92 -28.51 11.34
CA LEU A 64 -8.96 -28.12 9.94
C LEU A 64 -9.22 -29.33 9.04
N SER A 65 -9.65 -29.08 7.82
CA SER A 65 -9.74 -30.05 6.73
C SER A 65 -8.64 -29.72 5.72
N TYR A 66 -7.92 -30.73 5.25
CA TYR A 66 -6.81 -30.58 4.32
C TYR A 66 -6.86 -31.69 3.26
N ASP A 67 -6.88 -31.32 1.98
CA ASP A 67 -6.91 -32.24 0.83
C ASP A 67 -5.57 -32.33 0.08
N GLY A 68 -4.54 -31.60 0.54
CA GLY A 68 -3.26 -31.48 -0.14
C GLY A 68 -3.04 -30.11 -0.79
N GLN A 69 -4.09 -29.45 -1.29
CA GLN A 69 -4.03 -28.17 -1.99
C GLN A 69 -4.75 -27.04 -1.25
N THR A 70 -5.83 -27.35 -0.54
CA THR A 70 -6.71 -26.42 0.16
C THR A 70 -6.73 -26.74 1.65
N VAL A 71 -6.59 -25.71 2.47
CA VAL A 71 -6.69 -25.76 3.92
C VAL A 71 -7.96 -25.01 4.31
N ARG A 72 -8.90 -25.71 4.96
CA ARG A 72 -10.13 -25.12 5.48
C ARG A 72 -10.18 -25.28 6.99
N ILE A 73 -10.27 -24.18 7.74
CA ILE A 73 -10.43 -24.22 9.19
C ILE A 73 -11.90 -24.56 9.50
N ARG A 74 -12.11 -25.56 10.36
CA ARG A 74 -13.45 -26.03 10.72
C ARG A 74 -14.11 -25.04 11.68
N SER A 75 -15.33 -24.61 11.35
CA SER A 75 -16.19 -23.89 12.29
C SER A 75 -17.14 -24.87 13.01
N SER A 76 -17.66 -24.47 14.17
CA SER A 76 -18.69 -25.22 14.91
C SER A 76 -19.97 -25.46 14.08
N GLU A 77 -20.19 -24.67 13.03
CA GLU A 77 -21.33 -24.78 12.11
C GLU A 77 -21.08 -25.75 10.94
N ASP A 78 -19.84 -26.19 10.75
CA ASP A 78 -19.44 -27.13 9.69
C ASP A 78 -19.71 -28.57 10.11
N ASN A 79 -20.92 -29.06 9.82
CA ASN A 79 -21.27 -30.47 10.03
C ASN A 79 -20.63 -31.42 9.00
N LEU A 80 -20.02 -30.91 7.92
CA LEU A 80 -19.35 -31.74 6.91
C LEU A 80 -17.82 -31.75 7.10
N PRO A 81 -17.21 -32.95 7.24
CA PRO A 81 -15.77 -33.10 7.42
C PRO A 81 -14.96 -32.95 6.13
N SER A 82 -15.60 -32.82 4.96
CA SER A 82 -14.92 -32.77 3.66
C SER A 82 -14.80 -31.34 3.12
N ILE A 83 -13.72 -31.09 2.38
CA ILE A 83 -13.56 -29.90 1.54
C ILE A 83 -14.45 -30.07 0.31
N GLY A 84 -15.25 -29.04 -0.01
CA GLY A 84 -16.07 -29.00 -1.21
C GLY A 84 -15.32 -28.41 -2.41
N GLU A 85 -15.86 -28.58 -3.61
CA GLU A 85 -15.32 -27.95 -4.84
C GLU A 85 -15.39 -26.42 -4.77
N GLU A 86 -16.39 -25.90 -4.05
CA GLU A 86 -16.54 -24.49 -3.74
C GLU A 86 -15.37 -23.94 -2.90
N ASP A 87 -14.84 -24.73 -1.96
CA ASP A 87 -13.76 -24.28 -1.07
C ASP A 87 -12.45 -24.12 -1.85
N SER A 88 -12.16 -25.02 -2.79
CA SER A 88 -11.00 -24.92 -3.68
C SER A 88 -11.09 -23.68 -4.59
N SER A 89 -12.29 -23.39 -5.09
CA SER A 89 -12.56 -22.20 -5.91
C SER A 89 -12.40 -20.91 -5.10
N ILE A 90 -12.92 -20.87 -3.87
CA ILE A 90 -12.74 -19.75 -2.93
C ILE A 90 -11.25 -19.55 -2.61
N ALA A 91 -10.52 -20.62 -2.27
CA ALA A 91 -9.09 -20.56 -1.98
C ALA A 91 -8.30 -19.96 -3.17
N SER A 92 -8.57 -20.46 -4.37
CA SER A 92 -7.87 -20.04 -5.60
C SER A 92 -8.18 -18.59 -5.96
N LEU A 93 -9.45 -18.19 -5.88
CA LEU A 93 -9.88 -16.82 -6.16
C LEU A 93 -9.30 -15.83 -5.14
N LYS A 94 -9.25 -16.22 -3.86
CA LYS A 94 -8.63 -15.42 -2.79
C LYS A 94 -7.14 -15.21 -3.06
N SER A 95 -6.43 -16.28 -3.40
CA SER A 95 -5.01 -16.19 -3.74
C SER A 95 -4.78 -15.24 -4.92
N LEU A 96 -5.63 -15.29 -5.94
CA LEU A 96 -5.54 -14.41 -7.11
C LEU A 96 -5.80 -12.94 -6.75
N ILE A 97 -6.79 -12.67 -5.89
CA ILE A 97 -7.10 -11.30 -5.41
C ILE A 97 -5.90 -10.72 -4.67
N GLU A 98 -5.33 -11.46 -3.72
CA GLU A 98 -4.14 -11.03 -2.98
C GLU A 98 -2.94 -10.79 -3.90
N ASP A 99 -2.69 -11.69 -4.86
CA ASP A 99 -1.58 -11.53 -5.81
C ASP A 99 -1.77 -10.29 -6.70
N LEU A 100 -3.01 -9.96 -7.06
CA LEU A 100 -3.34 -8.72 -7.77
C LEU A 100 -3.17 -7.48 -6.88
N GLN A 101 -3.52 -7.54 -5.60
CA GLN A 101 -3.29 -6.46 -4.64
C GLN A 101 -1.78 -6.17 -4.49
N ASP A 102 -0.95 -7.20 -4.36
CA ASP A 102 0.51 -7.06 -4.31
C ASP A 102 1.07 -6.39 -5.59
N GLN A 103 0.55 -6.78 -6.76
CA GLN A 103 0.92 -6.15 -8.03
C GLN A 103 0.49 -4.69 -8.10
N VAL A 104 -0.72 -4.37 -7.64
CA VAL A 104 -1.23 -3.00 -7.55
C VAL A 104 -0.34 -2.14 -6.65
N GLU A 105 0.07 -2.63 -5.49
CA GLU A 105 1.00 -1.91 -4.60
C GLU A 105 2.35 -1.62 -5.27
N LEU A 106 2.92 -2.62 -5.97
CA LEU A 106 4.17 -2.44 -6.69
C LEU A 106 4.03 -1.42 -7.83
N MET A 107 2.92 -1.45 -8.57
CA MET A 107 2.63 -0.50 -9.64
C MET A 107 2.41 0.92 -9.12
N ASN A 108 1.73 1.09 -7.97
CA ASN A 108 1.60 2.39 -7.30
C ASN A 108 2.98 3.00 -6.97
N LYS A 109 3.86 2.22 -6.33
CA LYS A 109 5.23 2.65 -6.04
C LYS A 109 5.98 3.04 -7.32
N ARG A 110 5.78 2.28 -8.40
CA ARG A 110 6.40 2.59 -9.70
C ARG A 110 5.89 3.91 -10.29
N VAL A 111 4.60 4.21 -10.15
CA VAL A 111 4.00 5.49 -10.58
C VAL A 111 4.61 6.66 -9.80
N GLU A 112 4.76 6.51 -8.47
CA GLU A 112 5.40 7.52 -7.62
C GLU A 112 6.86 7.76 -8.03
N ASP A 113 7.64 6.69 -8.23
CA ASP A 113 9.04 6.78 -8.68
C ASP A 113 9.16 7.50 -10.02
N LEU A 114 8.30 7.16 -10.99
CA LEU A 114 8.30 7.80 -12.30
C LEU A 114 7.90 9.28 -12.22
N GLY A 115 6.98 9.63 -11.31
CA GLY A 115 6.63 11.01 -11.01
C GLY A 115 7.80 11.82 -10.41
N LEU A 116 8.58 11.21 -9.52
CA LEU A 116 9.81 11.83 -9.00
C LEU A 116 10.87 12.00 -10.09
N GLN A 117 11.08 10.98 -10.93
CA GLN A 117 12.03 11.04 -12.05
C GLN A 117 11.66 12.15 -13.06
N ALA A 118 10.37 12.31 -13.36
CA ALA A 118 9.89 13.39 -14.22
C ALA A 118 10.21 14.77 -13.62
N LYS A 119 9.91 14.97 -12.33
CA LYS A 119 10.23 16.23 -11.62
C LYS A 119 11.73 16.53 -11.62
N GLU A 120 12.57 15.53 -11.33
CA GLU A 120 14.02 15.72 -11.37
C GLU A 120 14.52 16.09 -12.76
N ALA A 121 13.97 15.47 -13.81
CA ALA A 121 14.33 15.78 -15.19
C ALA A 121 13.93 17.21 -15.58
N VAL A 122 12.78 17.70 -15.09
CA VAL A 122 12.35 19.11 -15.23
C VAL A 122 13.35 20.06 -14.57
N VAL A 123 13.74 19.80 -13.31
CA VAL A 123 14.74 20.62 -12.59
C VAL A 123 16.08 20.65 -13.34
N LYS A 124 16.49 19.51 -13.91
CA LYS A 124 17.70 19.37 -14.74
C LYS A 124 17.54 19.95 -16.16
N LYS A 125 16.38 20.54 -16.50
CA LYS A 125 16.02 21.05 -17.84
C LYS A 125 16.19 20.02 -18.96
N ASN A 126 16.01 18.75 -18.63
CA ASN A 126 16.09 17.64 -19.58
C ASN A 126 14.69 17.23 -20.05
N ARG A 127 14.18 17.97 -21.04
CA ARG A 127 12.84 17.77 -21.61
C ARG A 127 12.60 16.34 -22.10
N VAL A 128 13.60 15.73 -22.77
CA VAL A 128 13.46 14.38 -23.34
C VAL A 128 13.29 13.33 -22.23
N ALA A 129 14.09 13.42 -21.16
CA ALA A 129 13.96 12.53 -20.02
C ALA A 129 12.66 12.75 -19.25
N ALA A 130 12.20 13.99 -19.13
CA ALA A 130 10.94 14.33 -18.47
C ALA A 130 9.74 13.74 -19.23
N LEU A 131 9.66 13.94 -20.56
CA LEU A 131 8.60 13.37 -21.39
C LEU A 131 8.61 11.84 -21.37
N ALA A 132 9.79 11.21 -21.43
CA ALA A 132 9.89 9.76 -21.36
C ALA A 132 9.39 9.21 -20.02
N ALA A 133 9.72 9.87 -18.91
CA ALA A 133 9.25 9.50 -17.58
C ALA A 133 7.73 9.69 -17.44
N LEU A 134 7.17 10.81 -17.93
CA LEU A 134 5.72 11.05 -17.94
C LEU A 134 4.96 10.04 -18.81
N LYS A 135 5.49 9.68 -19.98
CA LYS A 135 4.89 8.64 -20.84
C LYS A 135 4.87 7.29 -20.15
N SER A 136 5.98 6.91 -19.50
CA SER A 136 6.03 5.68 -18.71
C SER A 136 5.08 5.73 -17.51
N LYS A 137 4.94 6.88 -16.85
CA LYS A 137 4.02 7.09 -15.73
C LYS A 137 2.59 6.85 -16.19
N LYS A 138 2.17 7.51 -17.26
CA LYS A 138 0.80 7.42 -17.80
C LYS A 138 0.44 6.03 -18.31
N LEU A 139 1.38 5.32 -18.94
CA LEU A 139 1.18 3.91 -19.30
C LEU A 139 0.98 3.03 -18.07
N THR A 140 1.75 3.28 -17.00
CA THR A 140 1.63 2.52 -15.74
C THR A 140 0.32 2.84 -15.04
N GLU A 141 -0.13 4.10 -15.04
CA GLU A 141 -1.43 4.54 -14.50
C GLU A 141 -2.62 3.89 -15.23
N SER A 142 -2.60 3.85 -16.57
CA SER A 142 -3.65 3.18 -17.35
C SER A 142 -3.68 1.67 -17.11
N ALA A 143 -2.51 1.03 -17.03
CA ALA A 143 -2.42 -0.38 -16.66
C ALA A 143 -2.93 -0.63 -15.22
N LEU A 144 -2.65 0.29 -14.30
CA LEU A 144 -3.11 0.25 -12.91
C LEU A 144 -4.64 0.39 -12.83
N GLU A 145 -5.26 1.28 -13.61
CA GLU A 145 -6.72 1.41 -13.69
C GLU A 145 -7.37 0.09 -14.15
N THR A 146 -6.81 -0.52 -15.19
CA THR A 146 -7.28 -1.83 -15.67
C THR A 146 -7.15 -2.91 -14.59
N ARG A 147 -6.06 -2.87 -13.81
CA ARG A 147 -5.85 -3.79 -12.67
C ARG A 147 -6.86 -3.57 -11.55
N TYR A 148 -7.16 -2.33 -11.17
CA TYR A 148 -8.22 -2.04 -10.20
C TYR A 148 -9.59 -2.51 -10.66
N ALA A 149 -9.92 -2.30 -11.94
CA ALA A 149 -11.17 -2.81 -12.51
C ALA A 149 -11.26 -4.34 -12.43
N THR A 150 -10.17 -5.04 -12.75
CA THR A 150 -10.08 -6.50 -12.63
C THR A 150 -10.20 -6.96 -11.18
N LEU A 151 -9.52 -6.28 -10.25
CA LEU A 151 -9.58 -6.58 -8.82
C LEU A 151 -11.03 -6.47 -8.31
N HIS A 152 -11.71 -5.37 -8.63
CA HIS A 152 -13.10 -5.16 -8.24
C HIS A 152 -14.05 -6.23 -8.82
N GLN A 153 -13.83 -6.65 -10.07
CA GLN A 153 -14.59 -7.74 -10.68
C GLN A 153 -14.39 -9.05 -9.92
N LEU A 154 -13.15 -9.40 -9.55
CA LEU A 154 -12.86 -10.62 -8.81
C LEU A 154 -13.41 -10.59 -7.38
N GLU A 155 -13.32 -9.47 -6.68
CA GLU A 155 -13.95 -9.27 -5.37
C GLU A 155 -15.47 -9.45 -5.45
N THR A 156 -16.09 -8.90 -6.50
CA THR A 156 -17.53 -9.09 -6.75
C THR A 156 -17.88 -10.55 -7.01
N VAL A 157 -17.04 -11.27 -7.77
CA VAL A 157 -17.21 -12.71 -8.01
C VAL A 157 -17.03 -13.50 -6.72
N MET A 158 -16.10 -13.13 -5.85
CA MET A 158 -15.90 -13.77 -4.54
C MET A 158 -17.16 -13.69 -3.69
N VAL A 159 -17.74 -12.50 -3.54
CA VAL A 159 -18.98 -12.30 -2.77
C VAL A 159 -20.14 -13.13 -3.36
N LYS A 160 -20.23 -13.22 -4.69
CA LYS A 160 -21.24 -14.06 -5.35
C LYS A 160 -21.00 -15.55 -5.11
N LEU A 161 -19.75 -16.00 -5.14
CA LEU A 161 -19.35 -17.37 -4.89
C LEU A 161 -19.64 -17.78 -3.43
N GLU A 162 -19.34 -16.92 -2.47
CA GLU A 162 -19.69 -17.11 -1.06
C GLU A 162 -21.20 -17.28 -0.88
N LYS A 163 -21.99 -16.37 -1.47
CA LYS A 163 -23.45 -16.46 -1.43
C LYS A 163 -23.99 -17.74 -2.08
N ALA A 164 -23.40 -18.17 -3.20
CA ALA A 164 -23.78 -19.42 -3.86
C ALA A 164 -23.45 -20.63 -2.97
N ALA A 165 -22.30 -20.62 -2.30
CA ALA A 165 -21.91 -21.66 -1.36
C ALA A 165 -22.88 -21.73 -0.15
N ASP A 166 -23.31 -20.58 0.39
CA ASP A 166 -24.31 -20.51 1.46
C ASP A 166 -25.67 -21.07 1.00
N ASN A 167 -26.09 -20.74 -0.23
CA ASN A 167 -27.32 -21.27 -0.81
C ASN A 167 -27.27 -22.80 -0.94
N VAL A 168 -26.16 -23.38 -1.38
CA VAL A 168 -25.98 -24.84 -1.44
C VAL A 168 -26.12 -25.46 -0.04
N GLN A 169 -25.54 -24.84 0.99
CA GLN A 169 -25.67 -25.31 2.36
C GLN A 169 -27.10 -25.20 2.88
N MET A 170 -27.81 -24.12 2.55
CA MET A 170 -29.22 -23.94 2.87
C MET A 170 -30.09 -25.03 2.23
N VAL A 171 -29.88 -25.33 0.94
CA VAL A 171 -30.59 -26.40 0.23
C VAL A 171 -30.34 -27.76 0.87
N LYS A 172 -29.09 -28.09 1.21
CA LYS A 172 -28.77 -29.35 1.93
C LYS A 172 -29.48 -29.43 3.28
N ASN A 173 -29.59 -28.32 4.02
CA ASN A 173 -30.31 -28.28 5.28
C ASN A 173 -31.82 -28.46 5.07
N MET A 174 -32.39 -27.89 4.00
CA MET A 174 -33.79 -28.08 3.61
C MET A 174 -34.09 -29.53 3.20
N GLU A 175 -33.19 -30.17 2.45
CA GLU A 175 -33.27 -31.60 2.11
C GLU A 175 -33.27 -32.45 3.38
N ALA A 176 -32.32 -32.22 4.29
CA ALA A 176 -32.23 -32.94 5.56
C ALA A 176 -33.49 -32.73 6.43
N ALA A 177 -34.01 -31.50 6.50
CA ALA A 177 -35.25 -31.19 7.20
C ALA A 177 -36.45 -31.89 6.54
N THR A 178 -36.50 -31.93 5.21
CA THR A 178 -37.57 -32.62 4.46
C THR A 178 -37.52 -34.13 4.71
N THR A 179 -36.34 -34.76 4.66
CA THR A 179 -36.17 -36.18 4.99
C THR A 179 -36.56 -36.48 6.44
N ALA A 180 -36.20 -35.60 7.39
CA ALA A 180 -36.62 -35.74 8.78
C ALA A 180 -38.14 -35.62 8.93
N LEU A 181 -38.78 -34.67 8.24
CA LEU A 181 -40.23 -34.50 8.20
C LEU A 181 -40.92 -35.70 7.54
N GLN A 182 -40.38 -36.23 6.45
CA GLN A 182 -40.86 -37.46 5.80
C GLN A 182 -40.80 -38.63 6.78
N THR A 183 -39.66 -38.83 7.46
CA THR A 183 -39.48 -39.91 8.45
C THR A 183 -40.45 -39.76 9.63
N LEU A 184 -40.68 -38.53 10.11
CA LEU A 184 -41.64 -38.26 11.18
C LEU A 184 -43.08 -38.47 10.70
N ASN A 185 -43.39 -38.09 9.47
CA ASN A 185 -44.72 -38.23 8.87
C ASN A 185 -45.05 -39.68 8.47
N GLU A 186 -44.06 -40.48 8.06
CA GLU A 186 -44.17 -41.94 7.88
C GLU A 186 -44.50 -42.64 9.20
N LYS A 187 -43.92 -42.16 10.31
CA LYS A 187 -44.25 -42.63 11.68
C LYS A 187 -45.65 -42.20 12.13
N ILE A 188 -46.24 -41.16 11.54
CA ILE A 188 -47.57 -40.62 11.90
C ILE A 188 -48.67 -41.05 10.91
N GLY A 189 -48.32 -41.53 9.71
CA GLY A 189 -49.23 -42.09 8.72
C GLY A 189 -50.07 -41.04 7.99
N GLY A 190 -49.54 -40.44 6.90
CA GLY A 190 -50.32 -39.56 6.04
C GLY A 190 -49.63 -39.23 4.71
N ALA A 191 -49.89 -39.99 3.66
CA ALA A 191 -49.26 -39.88 2.33
C ALA A 191 -49.77 -38.71 1.44
N GLY A 192 -50.55 -37.76 1.97
CA GLY A 192 -51.30 -36.80 1.15
C GLY A 192 -50.69 -35.41 0.94
N ARG A 193 -49.56 -35.06 1.58
CA ARG A 193 -48.99 -33.68 1.56
C ARG A 193 -47.55 -33.59 1.02
N VAL A 194 -46.98 -34.69 0.53
CA VAL A 194 -45.56 -34.76 0.14
C VAL A 194 -45.31 -34.16 -1.25
N ASP A 195 -46.26 -34.27 -2.18
CA ASP A 195 -46.08 -33.80 -3.56
C ASP A 195 -45.99 -32.27 -3.67
N GLU A 196 -46.78 -31.51 -2.90
CA GLU A 196 -46.75 -30.04 -2.95
C GLU A 196 -45.43 -29.42 -2.45
N VAL A 197 -44.85 -29.98 -1.38
CA VAL A 197 -43.59 -29.46 -0.80
C VAL A 197 -42.39 -29.84 -1.66
N VAL A 198 -42.40 -31.04 -2.25
CA VAL A 198 -41.34 -31.49 -3.18
C VAL A 198 -41.43 -30.74 -4.52
N GLN A 199 -42.63 -30.38 -4.97
CA GLN A 199 -42.81 -29.63 -6.21
C GLN A 199 -42.39 -28.15 -6.07
N GLY A 200 -42.68 -27.50 -4.94
CA GLY A 200 -42.17 -26.14 -4.66
C GLY A 200 -40.64 -26.06 -4.50
N LEU A 201 -40.00 -27.15 -4.02
CA LEU A 201 -38.54 -27.24 -3.94
C LEU A 201 -37.88 -27.36 -5.33
N ARG A 202 -38.52 -28.08 -6.27
CA ARG A 202 -38.02 -28.20 -7.66
C ARG A 202 -38.12 -26.90 -8.44
N GLU A 203 -39.15 -26.08 -8.23
CA GLU A 203 -39.24 -24.75 -8.85
C GLU A 203 -38.16 -23.80 -8.35
N THR A 204 -37.80 -23.85 -7.05
CA THR A 204 -36.74 -23.00 -6.49
C THR A 204 -35.33 -23.39 -6.95
N MET A 205 -35.11 -24.67 -7.31
CA MET A 205 -33.85 -25.13 -7.91
C MET A 205 -33.70 -24.74 -9.39
N ALA A 206 -34.81 -24.56 -10.12
CA ALA A 206 -34.80 -24.18 -11.53
C ALA A 206 -34.39 -22.70 -11.77
N ASP A 207 -34.54 -21.84 -10.75
CA ASP A 207 -34.17 -20.41 -10.79
C ASP A 207 -32.66 -20.15 -10.55
N VAL A 208 -31.85 -21.20 -10.37
CA VAL A 208 -30.41 -21.08 -10.04
C VAL A 208 -29.49 -21.23 -11.27
N ASP A 209 -30.01 -21.59 -12.44
CA ASP A 209 -29.21 -21.89 -13.65
C ASP A 209 -29.13 -20.76 -14.71
N GLU A 210 -29.51 -19.52 -14.37
CA GLU A 210 -29.51 -18.38 -15.32
C GLU A 210 -28.46 -17.29 -14.99
N VAL A 211 -27.19 -17.68 -14.84
CA VAL A 211 -26.06 -16.73 -14.74
C VAL A 211 -24.94 -17.13 -15.72
N GLY A 212 -25.30 -17.36 -16.98
CA GLY A 212 -24.36 -17.71 -18.06
C GLY A 212 -24.08 -16.61 -19.09
N ALA A 213 -24.68 -15.42 -18.99
CA ALA A 213 -24.74 -14.47 -20.11
C ALA A 213 -24.50 -12.99 -19.75
N VAL A 214 -23.49 -12.68 -18.91
CA VAL A 214 -23.09 -11.27 -18.64
C VAL A 214 -21.57 -11.03 -18.74
N LEU A 215 -20.81 -12.01 -19.24
CA LEU A 215 -19.34 -11.95 -19.34
C LEU A 215 -18.81 -11.61 -20.75
N ALA A 216 -19.64 -11.02 -21.61
CA ALA A 216 -19.30 -10.76 -23.01
C ALA A 216 -19.47 -9.28 -23.42
N SER A 217 -18.94 -8.33 -22.64
CA SER A 217 -18.73 -6.96 -23.15
C SER A 217 -17.83 -6.12 -22.24
N ALA A 218 -16.52 -6.36 -22.26
CA ALA A 218 -15.53 -5.38 -21.82
C ALA A 218 -14.15 -5.80 -22.34
N GLY A 219 -13.93 -5.68 -23.64
CA GLY A 219 -12.58 -5.65 -24.18
C GLY A 219 -11.94 -4.30 -23.83
N PRO A 220 -10.70 -4.25 -23.30
CA PRO A 220 -10.05 -2.98 -23.03
C PRO A 220 -9.69 -2.31 -24.36
N GLU A 221 -10.24 -1.11 -24.55
CA GLU A 221 -9.84 -0.18 -25.60
C GLU A 221 -8.36 0.13 -25.43
N SER A 222 -7.61 0.10 -26.54
CA SER A 222 -6.19 0.39 -26.57
C SER A 222 -5.91 1.80 -26.02
N SER A 223 -5.23 1.88 -24.88
CA SER A 223 -4.74 3.12 -24.27
C SER A 223 -3.64 3.74 -25.15
N VAL A 224 -4.03 4.43 -26.22
CA VAL A 224 -3.12 5.27 -26.99
C VAL A 224 -2.87 6.52 -26.15
N VAL A 225 -1.67 6.62 -25.58
CA VAL A 225 -1.25 7.81 -24.83
C VAL A 225 -1.19 8.99 -25.80
N ASP A 226 -2.04 9.99 -25.59
CA ASP A 226 -2.01 11.25 -26.34
C ASP A 226 -0.76 12.06 -25.96
N GLU A 227 0.08 12.34 -26.96
CA GLU A 227 1.34 13.07 -26.78
C GLU A 227 1.09 14.57 -26.51
N GLY A 228 -0.05 15.13 -26.92
CA GLY A 228 -0.41 16.53 -26.66
C GLY A 228 -0.69 16.82 -25.19
N GLU A 229 -1.40 15.92 -24.51
CA GLU A 229 -1.69 16.04 -23.08
C GLU A 229 -0.41 15.99 -22.22
N LEU A 230 0.58 15.19 -22.64
CA LEU A 230 1.87 15.09 -21.98
C LEU A 230 2.69 16.40 -22.06
N ASP A 231 2.65 17.07 -23.21
CA ASP A 231 3.33 18.36 -23.40
C ASP A 231 2.69 19.46 -22.54
N GLU A 232 1.37 19.44 -22.35
CA GLU A 232 0.65 20.34 -21.43
C GLU A 232 0.99 20.06 -19.97
N GLU A 233 1.01 18.78 -19.54
CA GLU A 233 1.42 18.39 -18.19
C GLU A 233 2.87 18.83 -17.91
N LEU A 234 3.77 18.63 -18.87
CA LEU A 234 5.15 19.07 -18.74
C LEU A 234 5.27 20.59 -18.63
N ALA A 235 4.54 21.34 -19.46
CA ALA A 235 4.54 22.79 -19.41
C ALA A 235 4.04 23.31 -18.05
N ALA A 236 3.03 22.66 -17.46
CA ALA A 236 2.54 22.98 -16.12
C ALA A 236 3.59 22.69 -15.03
N MET A 237 4.32 21.56 -15.12
CA MET A 237 5.42 21.25 -14.21
C MET A 237 6.57 22.27 -14.31
N GLU A 238 7.00 22.60 -15.53
CA GLU A 238 8.04 23.60 -15.77
C GLU A 238 7.63 24.98 -15.22
N ALA A 239 6.38 25.41 -15.43
CA ALA A 239 5.86 26.66 -14.88
C ALA A 239 5.84 26.67 -13.35
N SER A 240 5.47 25.55 -12.72
CA SER A 240 5.46 25.40 -11.25
C SER A 240 6.86 25.49 -10.66
N GLU A 241 7.83 24.78 -11.25
CA GLU A 241 9.23 24.81 -10.79
C GLU A 241 9.85 26.19 -11.00
N ASN A 242 9.62 26.83 -12.16
CA ASN A 242 10.10 28.20 -12.40
C ASN A 242 9.51 29.21 -11.40
N ALA A 243 8.23 29.05 -11.01
CA ALA A 243 7.60 29.90 -10.00
C ALA A 243 8.18 29.69 -8.59
N LYS A 244 8.61 28.48 -8.25
CA LYS A 244 9.32 28.19 -6.98
C LYS A 244 10.69 28.84 -6.96
N VAL A 245 11.48 28.66 -8.03
CA VAL A 245 12.81 29.28 -8.17
C VAL A 245 12.69 30.80 -8.08
N ALA A 246 11.73 31.41 -8.76
CA ALA A 246 11.50 32.86 -8.70
C ALA A 246 11.15 33.34 -7.27
N LYS A 247 10.34 32.59 -6.50
CA LYS A 247 10.03 32.90 -5.10
C LYS A 247 11.24 32.75 -4.18
N GLU A 248 12.10 31.77 -4.42
CA GLU A 248 13.33 31.58 -3.65
C GLU A 248 14.35 32.68 -3.94
N GLU A 249 14.50 33.08 -5.20
CA GLU A 249 15.32 34.22 -5.61
C GLU A 249 14.79 35.54 -5.04
N GLU A 250 13.47 35.75 -5.02
CA GLU A 250 12.85 36.93 -4.42
C GLU A 250 13.08 36.98 -2.90
N ARG A 251 12.96 35.83 -2.21
CA ARG A 251 13.28 35.74 -0.77
C ARG A 251 14.76 35.96 -0.49
N ALA A 252 15.64 35.38 -1.30
CA ALA A 252 17.09 35.56 -1.17
C ALA A 252 17.48 37.04 -1.39
N THR A 253 16.96 37.67 -2.43
CA THR A 253 17.22 39.09 -2.73
C THR A 253 16.61 40.03 -1.70
N ALA A 254 15.42 39.74 -1.17
CA ALA A 254 14.83 40.50 -0.06
C ALA A 254 15.67 40.40 1.22
N SER A 255 16.12 39.19 1.57
CA SER A 255 16.99 38.97 2.75
C SER A 255 18.36 39.65 2.60
N ALA A 256 18.93 39.66 1.39
CA ALA A 256 20.18 40.34 1.09
C ALA A 256 20.04 41.87 1.18
N LYS A 257 18.95 42.43 0.64
CA LYS A 257 18.66 43.87 0.75
C LYS A 257 18.44 44.32 2.19
N GLU A 258 17.78 43.51 3.02
CA GLU A 258 17.56 43.81 4.44
C GLU A 258 18.87 43.83 5.22
N LYS A 259 19.77 42.85 4.99
CA LYS A 259 21.12 42.84 5.61
C LYS A 259 21.92 44.09 5.25
N VAL A 260 21.95 44.45 3.96
CA VAL A 260 22.64 45.67 3.50
C VAL A 260 22.06 46.93 4.15
N ARG A 261 20.74 46.98 4.38
CA ARG A 261 20.10 48.14 5.04
C ARG A 261 20.49 48.22 6.52
N GLN A 262 20.53 47.10 7.22
CA GLN A 262 20.94 47.02 8.62
C GLN A 262 22.41 47.41 8.79
N ASP A 263 23.30 46.93 7.92
CA ASP A 263 24.72 47.29 7.94
C ASP A 263 24.93 48.80 7.69
N LEU A 264 24.16 49.38 6.76
CA LEU A 264 24.20 50.82 6.48
C LEU A 264 23.68 51.67 7.65
N GLU A 265 22.63 51.22 8.35
CA GLU A 265 22.10 51.87 9.55
C GLU A 265 23.08 51.81 10.71
N GLN A 266 23.72 50.66 10.94
CA GLN A 266 24.78 50.51 11.95
C GLN A 266 25.98 51.41 11.65
N ALA A 267 26.43 51.48 10.39
CA ALA A 267 27.50 52.37 9.97
C ALA A 267 27.16 53.85 10.21
N ARG A 268 25.91 54.27 9.96
CA ARG A 268 25.44 55.63 10.24
C ARG A 268 25.45 55.95 11.74
N GLN A 269 24.97 55.03 12.58
CA GLN A 269 24.98 55.20 14.03
C GLN A 269 26.42 55.30 14.58
N ALA A 270 27.35 54.51 14.05
CA ALA A 270 28.77 54.58 14.42
C ALA A 270 29.41 55.94 14.05
N VAL A 271 29.09 56.47 12.87
CA VAL A 271 29.56 57.79 12.43
C VAL A 271 28.95 58.93 13.28
N GLU A 272 27.68 58.82 13.66
CA GLU A 272 27.01 59.81 14.49
C GLU A 272 27.54 59.83 15.93
N LEU A 273 27.81 58.66 16.51
CA LEU A 273 28.52 58.53 17.79
C LEU A 273 29.93 59.14 17.73
N GLY A 274 30.66 58.94 16.63
CA GLY A 274 31.97 59.56 16.41
C GLY A 274 31.91 61.09 16.38
N LYS A 275 30.87 61.68 15.79
CA LYS A 275 30.67 63.15 15.76
C LYS A 275 30.25 63.73 17.11
N LEU A 276 29.49 62.98 17.91
CA LEU A 276 29.13 63.38 19.28
C LEU A 276 30.33 63.37 20.23
N LEU A 277 31.30 62.47 20.01
CA LEU A 277 32.57 62.47 20.74
C LEU A 277 33.48 63.67 20.37
N ASP A 278 33.38 64.20 19.15
CA ASP A 278 34.18 65.34 18.67
C ASP A 278 33.65 66.72 19.15
N THR A 279 32.40 66.78 19.65
CA THR A 279 31.80 68.02 20.18
C THR A 279 32.02 68.24 21.68
N VAL A 280 32.62 67.27 22.39
CA VAL A 280 33.08 67.44 23.77
C VAL A 280 34.56 67.85 23.75
N SER A 281 34.82 69.13 23.55
CA SER A 281 36.15 69.73 23.75
C SER A 281 36.19 70.50 25.08
N VAL A 282 37.14 70.13 25.95
CA VAL A 282 37.62 70.90 27.13
C VAL A 282 39.15 70.68 27.18
N PRO A 283 40.00 71.65 27.58
CA PRO A 283 40.86 72.43 26.69
C PRO A 283 42.36 72.11 26.83
N SER A 284 43.14 72.65 25.88
CA SER A 284 44.60 72.91 25.84
C SER A 284 45.46 72.60 27.09
N GLY A 285 46.47 71.73 26.90
CA GLY A 285 47.65 71.59 27.76
C GLY A 285 48.70 70.57 27.25
N VAL A 286 49.46 70.95 26.21
CA VAL A 286 50.78 70.49 25.65
C VAL A 286 51.62 69.48 26.49
N PRO A 287 52.50 68.60 25.93
CA PRO A 287 53.07 68.52 24.57
C PRO A 287 52.98 67.15 23.83
N ALA A 288 53.29 67.21 22.52
CA ALA A 288 53.58 66.07 21.65
C ALA A 288 54.63 65.09 22.22
N PRO A 289 54.58 63.82 21.80
CA PRO A 289 55.67 63.38 20.93
C PRO A 289 55.29 62.38 19.82
N LEU A 290 56.10 62.47 18.76
CA LEU A 290 56.56 61.40 17.86
C LEU A 290 55.58 60.87 16.80
N SER A 291 55.82 61.38 15.58
CA SER A 291 55.55 60.76 14.29
C SER A 291 55.86 59.27 14.27
N MET A 292 54.84 58.43 14.08
CA MET A 292 55.01 57.08 13.53
C MET A 292 54.90 57.14 12.01
N ASP A 293 55.91 56.55 11.37
CA ASP A 293 56.14 56.47 9.93
C ASP A 293 55.11 55.52 9.27
N PRO A 294 54.46 55.92 8.16
CA PRO A 294 53.46 55.09 7.45
C PRO A 294 53.96 53.74 6.92
N ALA A 295 55.25 53.43 7.03
CA ALA A 295 55.82 52.15 6.63
C ALA A 295 55.45 50.97 7.56
N ASP A 296 55.09 51.22 8.82
CA ASP A 296 54.89 50.14 9.82
C ASP A 296 53.45 49.57 9.84
N ALA A 297 52.50 50.24 9.19
CA ALA A 297 51.11 49.78 9.07
C ALA A 297 50.90 48.77 7.92
N LEU A 298 51.74 48.83 6.88
CA LEU A 298 51.65 47.92 5.72
C LEU A 298 52.25 46.53 5.98
N ALA A 299 53.16 46.41 6.95
CA ALA A 299 53.77 45.13 7.33
C ALA A 299 52.84 44.23 8.17
N ARG A 300 51.79 44.80 8.79
CA ARG A 300 50.82 44.02 9.57
C ARG A 300 49.65 43.49 8.75
N MET A 301 49.31 44.12 7.62
CA MET A 301 48.23 43.65 6.74
C MET A 301 48.67 42.52 5.79
N SER A 302 49.97 42.32 5.58
CA SER A 302 50.50 41.32 4.63
C SER A 302 50.86 39.97 5.26
N LEU A 303 50.66 39.80 6.57
CA LEU A 303 50.85 38.52 7.28
C LEU A 303 49.54 37.78 7.58
N GLU A 304 48.39 38.45 7.68
CA GLU A 304 47.08 37.79 7.89
C GLU A 304 46.51 37.16 6.61
N GLU A 305 46.99 37.53 5.42
CA GLU A 305 46.51 36.95 4.15
C GLU A 305 47.19 35.60 3.82
N LYS A 306 48.22 35.19 4.57
CA LYS A 306 48.92 33.91 4.37
C LYS A 306 48.52 32.77 5.31
N GLU A 307 47.76 33.04 6.37
CA GLU A 307 47.26 31.99 7.27
C GLU A 307 45.84 31.49 6.93
N ALA A 308 45.12 32.15 6.02
CA ALA A 308 43.78 31.73 5.60
C ALA A 308 43.74 30.77 4.40
N GLU A 309 44.87 30.50 3.72
CA GLU A 309 44.95 29.61 2.55
C GLU A 309 45.49 28.21 2.88
N ALA A 310 45.62 27.86 4.17
CA ALA A 310 46.16 26.56 4.62
C ALA A 310 45.25 25.79 5.61
N ALA A 311 43.94 26.05 5.62
CA ALA A 311 42.95 25.29 6.38
C ALA A 311 41.84 24.73 5.48
#